data_AF-A0A2Z2HYV0-F1
#
_entry.id   AF-A0A2Z2HYV0-F1
#
_cell.length_a   1.000
_cell.length_b   1.000
_cell.length_c   1.000
_cell.angle_alpha   90.00
_cell.angle_beta   90.00
_cell.angle_gamma   90.00
#
_symmetry.space_group_name_H-M   'P 1'
#
loop_
_entity.id
_entity.type
_entity.pdbx_description
1 polymer ?
#
loop_
_entity_poly.entity_id
_entity_poly.type
_entity_poly.pdbx_seq_one_letter_code
_entity_poly.pdbx_strand_id
1 'polypeptide(L)'
;MSSSIYQSIRERATPESVMLVLMLVVSSYMLLESTTFSREVALFPRFAAIVTICGILLLLLQRYLPETLQAAVSESSTMFDQTESVQEVEEQARTRTDEPGPGDDPEHDEQYQQLLLVGLLAVYGVVGYVIGLVLATPIFLALYVVMFDVKRTIGVALIVVGIAIALAFDAILPVNLMEGQLW
;
A
#
# COMPACT_ATOMS: atom_id res chain seq x y z
N MET A 1 -26.51 23.76 30.50
CA MET A 1 -25.36 24.45 29.89
C MET A 1 -24.24 23.51 29.43
N SER A 2 -24.24 22.20 29.77
CA SER A 2 -23.24 21.25 29.24
C SER A 2 -23.57 20.68 27.86
N SER A 3 -24.83 20.66 27.40
CA SER A 3 -25.21 20.06 26.11
C SER A 3 -24.75 20.85 24.87
N SER A 4 -24.57 22.17 24.99
CA SER A 4 -24.17 23.05 23.87
C SER A 4 -22.70 22.86 23.46
N ILE A 5 -21.83 22.47 24.39
CA ILE A 5 -20.41 22.18 24.11
C ILE A 5 -20.29 20.85 23.36
N TYR A 6 -21.06 19.82 23.75
CA TYR A 6 -21.05 18.53 23.05
C TYR A 6 -21.60 18.63 21.62
N GLN A 7 -22.62 19.45 21.37
CA GLN A 7 -23.11 19.69 20.00
C GLN A 7 -22.08 20.40 19.12
N SER A 8 -21.35 21.39 19.66
CA SER A 8 -20.33 22.14 18.91
C SER A 8 -19.10 21.30 18.56
N ILE A 9 -18.75 20.31 19.39
CA ILE A 9 -17.68 19.34 19.10
C ILE A 9 -18.17 18.30 18.07
N ARG A 10 -19.43 17.87 18.17
CA ARG A 10 -20.03 16.87 17.26
C ARG A 10 -20.27 17.41 15.84
N GLU A 11 -20.54 18.71 15.68
CA GLU A 11 -20.69 19.35 14.36
C GLU A 11 -19.37 19.70 13.67
N ARG A 12 -18.25 19.77 14.41
CA ARG A 12 -16.91 20.06 13.86
C ARG A 12 -16.02 18.83 13.71
N ALA A 13 -16.38 17.73 14.35
CA ALA A 13 -15.75 16.43 14.13
C ALA A 13 -16.38 15.82 12.87
N THR A 14 -15.79 16.10 11.71
CA THR A 14 -16.03 15.32 10.50
C THR A 14 -15.88 13.83 10.86
N PRO A 15 -16.84 12.95 10.51
CA PRO A 15 -16.78 11.53 10.85
C PRO A 15 -15.46 10.87 10.44
N GLU A 16 -14.83 11.38 9.39
CA GLU A 16 -13.49 11.03 8.92
C GLU A 16 -12.41 11.30 10.00
N SER A 17 -12.47 12.45 10.66
CA SER A 17 -11.54 12.81 11.74
C SER A 17 -11.71 11.92 12.96
N VAL A 18 -12.95 11.53 13.27
CA VAL A 18 -13.24 10.60 14.37
C VAL A 18 -12.66 9.21 14.07
N MET A 19 -12.82 8.73 12.82
CA MET A 19 -12.29 7.44 12.40
C MET A 19 -10.75 7.43 12.41
N LEU A 20 -10.11 8.50 11.93
CA LEU A 20 -8.66 8.65 11.95
C LEU A 20 -8.11 8.68 13.38
N VAL A 21 -8.74 9.42 14.30
CA VAL A 21 -8.34 9.45 15.71
C VAL A 21 -8.53 8.09 16.35
N LEU A 22 -9.62 7.37 16.05
CA LEU A 22 -9.82 6.01 16.53
C LEU A 22 -8.72 5.07 16.04
N MET A 23 -8.42 5.08 14.73
CA MET A 23 -7.33 4.29 14.16
C MET A 23 -5.98 4.65 14.77
N LEU A 24 -5.75 5.92 15.10
CA LEU A 24 -4.52 6.36 15.76
C LEU A 24 -4.38 5.74 17.15
N VAL A 25 -5.48 5.71 17.91
CA VAL A 25 -5.52 5.09 19.24
C VAL A 25 -5.27 3.58 19.15
N VAL A 26 -5.97 2.88 18.24
CA VAL A 26 -5.80 1.43 18.04
C VAL A 26 -4.37 1.10 17.61
N SER A 27 -3.82 1.86 16.66
CA SER A 27 -2.47 1.65 16.15
C SER A 27 -1.40 1.94 17.22
N SER A 28 -1.59 3.01 18.01
CA SER A 28 -0.71 3.32 19.15
C SER A 28 -0.77 2.25 20.23
N TYR A 29 -1.97 1.74 20.52
CA TYR A 29 -2.16 0.63 21.46
C TYR A 29 -1.45 -0.64 20.97
N MET A 30 -1.62 -0.99 19.69
CA MET A 30 -0.92 -2.12 19.05
C MET A 30 0.60 -1.95 19.09
N LEU A 31 1.11 -0.73 18.91
CA LEU A 31 2.55 -0.43 19.04
C LEU A 31 3.06 -0.64 20.47
N LEU A 32 2.30 -0.20 21.47
CA LEU A 32 2.65 -0.41 22.87
C LEU A 32 2.60 -1.89 23.25
N GLU A 33 1.53 -2.59 22.88
CA GLU A 33 1.38 -4.01 23.16
C GLU A 33 2.42 -4.85 22.42
N SER A 34 2.89 -4.40 21.24
CA SER A 34 4.00 -5.06 20.55
C SER A 34 5.28 -5.18 21.40
N THR A 35 5.45 -4.37 22.44
CA THR A 35 6.63 -4.42 23.32
C THR A 35 6.63 -5.61 24.27
N THR A 36 5.49 -6.27 24.46
CA THR A 36 5.36 -7.44 25.34
C THR A 36 5.71 -8.76 24.64
N PHE A 37 5.68 -8.79 23.31
CA PHE A 37 6.04 -9.97 22.51
C PHE A 37 7.56 -10.12 22.33
N SER A 38 8.00 -11.33 21.99
CA SER A 38 9.40 -11.59 21.61
C SER A 38 9.80 -10.74 20.41
N ARG A 39 11.10 -10.47 20.29
CA ARG A 39 11.61 -9.52 19.31
C ARG A 39 11.28 -9.94 17.87
N GLU A 40 11.25 -11.24 17.53
CA GLU A 40 10.91 -11.66 16.17
C GLU A 40 9.41 -11.47 15.84
N VAL A 41 8.52 -11.83 16.78
CA VAL A 41 7.07 -11.80 16.56
C VAL A 41 6.52 -10.37 16.59
N ALA A 42 7.18 -9.48 17.34
CA ALA A 42 6.75 -8.10 17.49
C ALA A 42 7.02 -7.21 16.26
N LEU A 43 7.89 -7.62 15.34
CA LEU A 43 8.35 -6.75 14.25
C LEU A 43 7.25 -6.40 13.25
N PHE A 44 6.46 -7.40 12.86
CA PHE A 44 5.37 -7.19 11.91
C PHE A 44 4.29 -6.26 12.49
N PRO A 45 3.79 -6.47 13.73
CA PRO A 45 2.91 -5.53 14.39
C PRO A 45 3.49 -4.12 14.54
N ARG A 46 4.77 -3.99 14.90
CA ARG A 46 5.44 -2.68 15.05
C ARG A 46 5.49 -1.92 13.75
N PHE A 47 5.90 -2.58 12.67
CA PHE A 47 6.02 -1.95 11.37
C PHE A 47 4.65 -1.48 10.86
N ALA A 48 3.64 -2.37 10.92
CA ALA A 48 2.28 -2.02 10.53
C ALA A 48 1.73 -0.83 11.35
N ALA A 49 1.96 -0.82 12.66
CA ALA A 49 1.55 0.27 13.53
C ALA A 49 2.28 1.59 13.21
N ILE A 50 3.60 1.57 13.00
CA ILE A 50 4.37 2.77 12.63
C ILE A 50 3.88 3.35 11.30
N VAL A 51 3.71 2.51 10.26
CA VAL A 51 3.22 2.95 8.95
C VAL A 51 1.82 3.57 9.07
N THR A 52 0.94 2.92 9.83
CA THR A 52 -0.42 3.39 10.07
C THR A 52 -0.44 4.73 10.82
N ILE A 53 0.36 4.88 11.89
CA ILE A 53 0.51 6.14 12.63
C ILE A 53 1.04 7.24 11.71
N CYS A 54 2.07 6.96 10.91
CA CYS A 54 2.60 7.91 9.93
C CYS A 54 1.53 8.32 8.89
N GLY A 55 0.77 7.36 8.34
CA GLY A 55 -0.30 7.64 7.38
C GLY A 55 -1.41 8.51 7.98
N ILE A 56 -1.84 8.18 9.21
CA ILE A 56 -2.86 8.97 9.92
C ILE A 56 -2.35 10.37 10.25
N LEU A 57 -1.08 10.51 10.65
CA LEU A 57 -0.47 11.83 10.87
C LEU A 57 -0.42 12.62 9.57
N LEU A 58 -0.05 12.02 8.44
CA LEU A 58 -0.06 12.71 7.14
C LEU A 58 -1.47 13.18 6.75
N LEU A 59 -2.50 12.36 6.99
CA LEU A 59 -3.90 12.71 6.74
C LEU A 59 -4.39 13.83 7.68
N LEU A 60 -4.07 13.75 8.97
CA LEU A 60 -4.41 14.80 9.95
C LEU A 60 -3.70 16.12 9.65
N LEU A 61 -2.44 16.05 9.24
CA LEU A 61 -1.64 17.23 8.90
C LEU A 61 -1.87 17.70 7.47
N GLN A 62 -2.64 16.99 6.63
CA GLN A 62 -2.82 17.30 5.20
C GLN A 62 -3.15 18.77 4.94
N ARG A 63 -3.91 19.41 5.83
CA ARG A 63 -4.27 20.85 5.74
C ARG A 63 -3.09 21.82 5.91
N TYR A 64 -1.98 21.34 6.47
CA TYR A 64 -0.75 22.09 6.74
C TYR A 64 0.39 21.72 5.78
N LEU A 65 0.17 20.77 4.87
CA LEU A 65 1.18 20.34 3.90
C LEU A 65 1.16 21.24 2.64
N PRO A 66 2.31 21.45 1.99
CA PRO A 66 2.39 22.16 0.70
C PRO A 66 1.58 21.43 -0.38
N GLU A 67 1.03 22.19 -1.33
CA GLU A 67 0.06 21.70 -2.35
C GLU A 67 0.49 20.40 -3.06
N THR A 68 1.80 20.21 -3.29
CA THR A 68 2.35 19.02 -3.96
C THR A 68 2.16 17.73 -3.15
N LEU A 69 2.27 17.81 -1.83
CA LEU A 69 2.05 16.65 -0.95
C LEU A 69 0.56 16.47 -0.65
N GLN A 70 -0.19 17.56 -0.59
CA GLN A 70 -1.65 17.49 -0.41
C GLN A 70 -2.31 16.72 -1.55
N ALA A 71 -1.91 16.99 -2.80
CA ALA A 71 -2.39 16.30 -4.00
C ALA A 71 -2.10 14.79 -3.95
N ALA A 72 -0.87 14.40 -3.62
CA ALA A 72 -0.47 13.00 -3.53
C ALA A 72 -1.26 12.23 -2.46
N VAL A 73 -1.51 12.86 -1.31
CA VAL A 73 -2.30 12.24 -0.23
C VAL A 73 -3.78 12.12 -0.61
N SER A 74 -4.38 13.14 -1.22
CA SER A 74 -5.78 13.07 -1.69
C SER A 74 -6.00 12.07 -2.81
N GLU A 75 -5.04 11.91 -3.73
CA GLU A 75 -5.11 10.92 -4.80
C GLU A 75 -5.00 9.49 -4.23
N SER A 76 -4.15 9.30 -3.21
CA SER A 76 -4.02 8.00 -2.54
C SER A 76 -5.30 7.54 -1.84
N SER A 77 -6.06 8.45 -1.19
CA SER A 77 -7.34 8.07 -0.57
C SER A 77 -8.37 7.56 -1.58
N THR A 78 -8.36 8.09 -2.81
CA THR A 78 -9.25 7.63 -3.88
C THR A 78 -8.79 6.30 -4.47
N MET A 79 -7.48 6.01 -4.51
CA MET A 79 -6.97 4.69 -4.93
C MET A 79 -7.24 3.59 -3.90
N PHE A 80 -7.34 3.92 -2.60
CA PHE A 80 -7.73 2.95 -1.58
C PHE A 80 -9.17 2.44 -1.79
N ASP A 81 -10.11 3.30 -2.19
CA ASP A 81 -11.46 2.88 -2.59
C ASP A 81 -11.45 1.98 -3.84
N GLN A 82 -10.50 2.19 -4.75
CA GLN A 82 -10.33 1.33 -5.93
C GLN A 82 -9.67 -0.02 -5.60
N THR A 83 -8.93 -0.15 -4.50
CA THR A 83 -8.25 -1.39 -4.14
C THR A 83 -9.23 -2.50 -3.73
N GLU A 84 -10.43 -2.15 -3.26
CA GLU A 84 -11.53 -3.10 -3.00
C GLU A 84 -11.92 -3.86 -4.28
N SER A 85 -11.83 -3.21 -5.45
CA SER A 85 -12.11 -3.83 -6.75
C SER A 85 -11.03 -4.84 -7.20
N VAL A 86 -9.78 -4.67 -6.78
CA VAL A 86 -8.67 -5.59 -7.13
C VAL A 86 -8.82 -6.92 -6.37
N GLN A 87 -9.33 -6.86 -5.14
CA GLN A 87 -9.57 -8.05 -4.32
C GLN A 87 -10.73 -8.90 -4.88
N GLU A 88 -11.76 -8.27 -5.45
CA GLU A 88 -12.84 -8.96 -6.18
C GLU A 88 -12.36 -9.64 -7.48
N VAL A 89 -11.34 -9.08 -8.15
CA VAL A 89 -10.74 -9.66 -9.37
C VAL A 89 -9.93 -10.93 -9.06
N GLU A 90 -9.24 -11.01 -7.92
CA GLU A 90 -8.53 -12.23 -7.50
C GLU A 90 -9.52 -13.39 -7.22
N GLU A 91 -10.71 -13.07 -6.69
CA GLU A 91 -11.79 -14.04 -6.45
C GLU A 91 -12.51 -14.45 -7.75
N GLN A 92 -12.70 -13.52 -8.71
CA GLN A 92 -13.21 -13.83 -10.05
C GLN A 92 -12.22 -14.65 -10.91
N ALA A 93 -10.92 -14.40 -10.79
CA ALA A 93 -9.89 -15.13 -11.53
C ALA A 93 -9.80 -16.62 -11.13
N ARG A 94 -10.21 -16.98 -9.91
CA ARG A 94 -10.36 -18.39 -9.49
C ARG A 94 -11.61 -19.07 -10.05
N THR A 95 -12.54 -18.30 -10.62
CA THR A 95 -13.88 -18.79 -11.02
C THR A 95 -14.10 -18.82 -12.54
N ARG A 96 -13.27 -18.14 -13.35
CA ARG A 96 -13.36 -18.15 -14.82
C ARG A 96 -12.29 -19.05 -15.46
N THR A 97 -12.61 -20.33 -15.61
CA THR A 97 -12.11 -21.12 -16.74
C THR A 97 -13.27 -21.24 -17.75
N ASP A 98 -12.98 -20.99 -19.02
CA ASP A 98 -13.86 -21.08 -20.22
C ASP A 98 -14.73 -19.87 -20.59
N GLU A 99 -14.23 -19.04 -21.52
CA GLU A 99 -14.73 -18.88 -22.92
C GLU A 99 -14.10 -17.63 -23.59
N PRO A 100 -13.57 -17.70 -24.83
CA PRO A 100 -13.04 -16.53 -25.54
C PRO A 100 -14.06 -16.00 -26.57
N GLY A 101 -14.47 -14.73 -26.43
CA GLY A 101 -15.23 -13.99 -27.44
C GLY A 101 -14.51 -12.68 -27.82
N PRO A 102 -14.22 -12.42 -29.12
CA PRO A 102 -13.54 -11.21 -29.53
C PRO A 102 -14.56 -10.10 -29.80
N GLY A 103 -14.46 -8.99 -29.07
CA GLY A 103 -15.23 -7.78 -29.33
C GLY A 103 -14.41 -6.55 -28.93
N ASP A 104 -14.05 -5.73 -29.93
CA ASP A 104 -13.44 -4.41 -29.75
C ASP A 104 -14.40 -3.50 -28.97
N ASP A 105 -14.20 -3.40 -27.65
CA ASP A 105 -14.86 -2.42 -26.78
C ASP A 105 -13.77 -1.72 -25.93
N PRO A 106 -13.82 -0.39 -25.72
CA PRO A 106 -12.83 0.33 -24.91
C PRO A 106 -12.81 -0.11 -23.43
N GLU A 107 -13.80 -0.87 -22.96
CA GLU A 107 -13.77 -1.56 -21.66
C GLU A 107 -12.74 -2.71 -21.61
N HIS A 108 -12.31 -3.25 -22.76
CA HIS A 108 -11.27 -4.27 -22.79
C HIS A 108 -9.89 -3.73 -22.39
N ASP A 109 -9.55 -2.48 -22.73
CA ASP A 109 -8.21 -1.94 -22.47
C ASP A 109 -7.92 -1.83 -20.96
N GLU A 110 -8.90 -1.39 -20.16
CA GLU A 110 -8.77 -1.33 -18.71
C GLU A 110 -8.64 -2.73 -18.10
N GLN A 111 -9.43 -3.69 -18.59
CA GLN A 111 -9.38 -5.07 -18.13
C GLN A 111 -8.03 -5.74 -18.49
N TYR A 112 -7.49 -5.49 -19.68
CA TYR A 112 -6.16 -5.98 -20.09
C TYR A 112 -5.06 -5.37 -19.23
N GLN A 113 -5.11 -4.06 -18.93
CA GLN A 113 -4.15 -3.41 -18.05
C GLN A 113 -4.18 -3.99 -16.63
N GLN A 114 -5.37 -4.24 -16.09
CA GLN A 114 -5.55 -4.90 -14.80
C GLN A 114 -5.01 -6.34 -14.80
N LEU A 115 -5.31 -7.13 -15.83
CA LEU A 115 -4.81 -8.49 -15.96
C LEU A 115 -3.28 -8.52 -16.07
N LEU A 116 -2.71 -7.55 -16.78
CA LEU A 116 -1.27 -7.37 -16.90
C LEU A 116 -0.65 -7.01 -15.54
N LEU A 117 -1.23 -6.08 -14.78
CA LEU A 117 -0.81 -5.73 -13.43
C LEU A 117 -0.83 -6.94 -12.48
N VAL A 118 -1.92 -7.70 -12.48
CA VAL A 118 -2.08 -8.91 -11.66
C VAL A 118 -1.04 -9.96 -12.07
N GLY A 119 -0.87 -10.19 -13.37
CA GLY A 119 0.14 -11.10 -13.89
C GLY A 119 1.57 -10.67 -13.51
N LEU A 120 1.87 -9.38 -13.63
CA LEU A 120 3.16 -8.81 -13.26
C LEU A 120 3.42 -8.96 -11.75
N LEU A 121 2.40 -8.76 -10.92
CA LEU A 121 2.46 -8.96 -9.47
C LEU A 121 2.70 -10.43 -9.10
N ALA A 122 2.03 -11.35 -9.78
CA ALA A 122 2.24 -12.78 -9.59
C ALA A 122 3.68 -13.19 -9.98
N VAL A 123 4.17 -12.70 -11.12
CA VAL A 123 5.57 -12.89 -11.56
C VAL A 123 6.54 -12.30 -10.54
N TYR A 124 6.26 -11.10 -10.01
CA TYR A 124 7.05 -10.48 -8.96
C TYR A 124 7.13 -11.36 -7.70
N GLY A 125 6.02 -11.94 -7.26
CA GLY A 125 6.00 -12.86 -6.12
C GLY A 125 6.90 -14.08 -6.35
N VAL A 126 6.81 -14.69 -7.53
CA VAL A 126 7.64 -15.85 -7.91
C VAL A 126 9.12 -15.47 -8.03
N VAL A 127 9.44 -14.36 -8.70
CA VAL A 127 10.82 -13.88 -8.87
C VAL A 127 11.44 -13.45 -7.55
N GLY A 128 10.68 -12.75 -6.70
CA GLY A 128 11.09 -12.38 -5.35
C GLY A 128 11.35 -13.58 -4.46
N TYR A 129 10.57 -14.66 -4.62
CA TYR A 129 10.82 -15.93 -3.96
C TYR A 129 12.11 -16.62 -4.46
N VAL A 130 12.41 -16.56 -5.76
CA VAL A 130 13.57 -17.25 -6.36
C VAL A 130 14.89 -16.50 -6.15
N ILE A 131 14.90 -15.17 -6.30
CA ILE A 131 16.12 -14.34 -6.33
C ILE A 131 16.28 -13.50 -5.05
N GLY A 132 15.23 -13.43 -4.23
CA GLY A 132 15.18 -12.54 -3.08
C GLY A 132 14.40 -11.27 -3.38
N LEU A 133 13.60 -10.84 -2.40
CA LEU A 133 12.64 -9.74 -2.53
C LEU A 133 13.37 -8.41 -2.76
N VAL A 134 14.54 -8.23 -2.14
CA VAL A 134 15.35 -7.00 -2.22
C VAL A 134 15.83 -6.71 -3.64
N LEU A 135 16.20 -7.75 -4.40
CA LEU A 135 16.67 -7.59 -5.79
C LEU A 135 15.50 -7.55 -6.78
N ALA A 136 14.40 -8.25 -6.48
CA ALA A 136 13.22 -8.29 -7.32
C ALA A 136 12.50 -6.93 -7.38
N THR A 137 12.43 -6.18 -6.28
CA THR A 137 11.73 -4.88 -6.22
C THR A 137 12.27 -3.84 -7.20
N PRO A 138 13.58 -3.53 -7.29
CA PRO A 138 14.08 -2.54 -8.24
C PRO A 138 13.93 -3.00 -9.69
N ILE A 139 14.05 -4.30 -9.98
CA ILE A 139 13.85 -4.87 -11.32
C ILE A 139 12.38 -4.71 -11.73
N PHE A 140 11.46 -5.07 -10.84
CA PHE A 140 10.03 -4.94 -11.08
C PHE A 140 9.63 -3.48 -11.31
N LEU A 141 10.12 -2.55 -10.49
CA LEU A 141 9.83 -1.13 -10.65
C LEU A 141 10.42 -0.56 -11.94
N ALA A 142 11.63 -0.98 -12.32
CA ALA A 142 12.22 -0.59 -13.60
C ALA A 142 11.37 -1.10 -14.78
N LEU A 143 10.92 -2.36 -14.72
CA LEU A 143 10.05 -2.95 -15.73
C LEU A 143 8.69 -2.24 -15.79
N TYR A 144 8.11 -1.91 -14.64
CA TYR A 144 6.86 -1.17 -14.52
C TYR A 144 6.95 0.23 -15.16
N VAL A 145 8.00 0.98 -14.86
CA VAL A 145 8.23 2.33 -15.44
C VAL A 145 8.34 2.27 -16.95
N VAL A 146 9.00 1.24 -17.50
CA VAL A 146 9.14 1.05 -18.96
C VAL A 146 7.82 0.62 -19.59
N MET A 147 7.07 -0.25 -18.94
CA MET A 147 5.83 -0.82 -19.47
C MET A 147 4.66 0.16 -19.49
N PHE A 148 4.58 1.06 -18.50
CA PHE A 148 3.50 2.04 -18.36
C PHE A 148 3.90 3.46 -18.78
N ASP A 149 5.07 3.62 -19.43
CA ASP A 149 5.63 4.90 -19.90
C ASP A 149 5.54 6.03 -18.85
N VAL A 150 5.90 5.69 -17.61
CA VAL A 150 5.78 6.61 -16.48
C VAL A 150 6.81 7.72 -16.63
N LYS A 151 6.41 8.97 -16.35
CA LYS A 151 7.31 10.14 -16.36
C LYS A 151 8.59 9.83 -15.57
N ARG A 152 9.75 10.04 -16.21
CA ARG A 152 11.07 9.66 -15.67
C ARG A 152 11.34 10.17 -14.25
N THR A 153 10.86 11.35 -13.88
CA THR A 153 11.01 11.89 -12.52
C THR A 153 10.26 11.04 -11.48
N ILE A 154 9.03 10.65 -11.80
CA ILE A 154 8.20 9.79 -10.94
C ILE A 154 8.78 8.39 -10.91
N GLY A 155 9.20 7.85 -12.06
CA GLY A 155 9.82 6.52 -12.13
C GLY A 155 11.09 6.39 -11.27
N VAL A 156 11.97 7.40 -11.32
CA VAL A 156 13.17 7.42 -10.46
C VAL A 156 12.80 7.52 -8.99
N ALA A 157 11.84 8.38 -8.62
CA ALA A 157 11.37 8.49 -7.25
C ALA A 157 10.78 7.16 -6.75
N LEU A 158 9.98 6.48 -7.59
CA LEU A 158 9.36 5.20 -7.28
C LEU A 158 10.41 4.11 -7.02
N ILE A 159 11.45 4.03 -7.87
CA ILE A 159 12.57 3.09 -7.70
C ILE A 159 13.32 3.38 -6.39
N VAL A 160 13.64 4.65 -6.11
CA VAL A 160 14.35 5.04 -4.88
C VAL A 160 13.55 4.69 -3.63
N VAL A 161 12.25 5.01 -3.63
CA VAL A 161 11.34 4.69 -2.52
C VAL A 161 11.20 3.18 -2.36
N GLY A 162 11.02 2.44 -3.45
CA GLY A 162 10.92 0.97 -3.43
C GLY A 162 12.18 0.30 -2.88
N ILE A 163 13.37 0.77 -3.26
CA ILE A 163 14.63 0.29 -2.71
C ILE A 163 14.72 0.62 -1.22
N ALA A 164 14.38 1.84 -0.81
CA ALA A 164 14.40 2.23 0.59
C ALA A 164 13.48 1.36 1.45
N ILE A 165 12.29 1.03 0.94
CA ILE A 165 11.34 0.11 1.59
C ILE A 165 11.92 -1.31 1.65
N ALA A 166 12.48 -1.83 0.55
CA ALA A 166 13.07 -3.16 0.52
C ALA A 166 14.24 -3.31 1.51
N LEU A 167 15.10 -2.30 1.61
CA LEU A 167 16.20 -2.25 2.59
C LEU A 167 15.68 -2.10 4.03
N ALA A 168 14.59 -1.35 4.23
CA ALA A 168 13.96 -1.27 5.54
C ALA A 168 13.38 -2.64 5.96
N PHE A 169 12.78 -3.38 5.04
CA PHE A 169 12.29 -4.73 5.32
C PHE A 169 13.43 -5.70 5.66
N ASP A 170 14.55 -5.67 4.91
CA ASP A 170 15.74 -6.47 5.18
C ASP A 170 16.37 -6.15 6.55
N ALA A 171 16.42 -4.86 6.91
CA ALA A 171 16.98 -4.44 8.20
C ALA A 171 16.06 -4.75 9.39
N ILE A 172 14.74 -4.81 9.17
CA ILE A 172 13.73 -4.98 10.23
C ILE A 172 13.39 -6.46 10.43
N LEU A 173 13.23 -7.24 9.36
CA LEU A 173 12.86 -8.65 9.45
C LEU A 173 14.11 -9.52 9.64
N PRO A 174 14.16 -10.40 10.66
CA PRO A 174 15.23 -11.39 10.83
C PRO A 174 15.03 -12.55 9.85
N VAL A 175 14.78 -12.24 8.58
CA VAL A 175 14.61 -13.16 7.46
C VAL A 175 15.62 -12.72 6.42
N ASN A 176 16.48 -13.63 5.96
CA ASN A 176 17.42 -13.35 4.88
C ASN A 176 16.64 -13.14 3.57
N LEU A 177 16.19 -11.91 3.31
CA LEU A 177 15.48 -11.56 2.07
C LEU A 177 16.44 -11.40 0.88
N MET A 178 17.76 -11.43 1.14
CA MET A 178 18.83 -11.47 0.14
C MET A 178 19.11 -12.88 -0.41
N GLU A 179 18.75 -13.95 0.32
CA GLU A 179 19.04 -15.32 -0.08
C GLU A 179 17.77 -15.98 -0.60
N GLY A 180 17.66 -16.13 -1.92
CA GLY A 180 16.63 -16.96 -2.54
C GLY A 180 16.90 -18.45 -2.23
N GLN A 181 15.84 -19.26 -2.13
CA GLN A 181 15.89 -20.66 -1.65
C GLN A 181 16.74 -21.64 -2.51
N LEU A 182 17.45 -21.15 -3.53
CA LEU A 182 18.34 -21.92 -4.39
C LEU A 182 19.82 -21.92 -3.95
N TRP A 183 20.17 -21.26 -2.84
CA TRP A 183 21.52 -21.28 -2.28
C TRP A 183 21.51 -21.40 -0.76
#